data_AF-A0A1L8RGV3-F1
#
_entry.id   AF-A0A1L8RGV3-F1
#
_cell.length_a   1.000
_cell.length_b   1.000
_cell.length_c   1.000
_cell.angle_alpha   90.00
_cell.angle_beta   90.00
_cell.angle_gamma   90.00
#
_symmetry.space_group_name_H-M   'P 1'
#
loop_
_entity.id
_entity.type
_entity.pdbx_description
1 polymer ?
#
loop_
_entity_poly.entity_id
_entity_poly.type
_entity_poly.pdbx_seq_one_letter_code
_entity_poly.pdbx_strand_id
1 'polypeptide(L)'
;MYSQEISNGKTQFTFYRNTPLFLYSQEISNGKTRCLQCRSEWEFLYSQEISNGKTPVAIDSCKVRFLYSQEISNGKTLVVKIVQGIGFLYSQEISNGKTMIVDSTYHHVFLYSQEISNGKTQRQTDLQEYPFLYSQEISNGKTVHRACRTRSLFLYSQEISNGKT
;
A
#
# COMPACT_ATOMS: atom_id res chain seq x y z
N MET A 1 13.47 8.75 13.21
CA MET A 1 13.24 7.38 12.71
C MET A 1 12.61 6.58 13.82
N TYR A 2 11.53 5.85 13.53
CA TYR A 2 10.87 4.94 14.47
C TYR A 2 10.87 3.53 13.86
N SER A 3 11.23 2.52 14.65
CA SER A 3 11.22 1.12 14.24
C SER A 3 10.48 0.28 15.29
N GLN A 4 9.83 -0.78 14.85
CA GLN A 4 9.10 -1.67 15.73
C GLN A 4 9.01 -3.10 15.22
N GLU A 5 9.31 -4.06 16.09
CA GLU A 5 9.13 -5.50 15.84
C GLU A 5 7.99 -6.06 16.69
N ILE A 6 7.16 -6.92 16.10
CA ILE A 6 6.02 -7.56 16.76
C ILE A 6 6.03 -9.06 16.46
N SER A 7 6.27 -9.88 17.48
CA SER A 7 6.13 -11.34 17.41
C SER A 7 4.95 -11.82 18.25
N ASN A 8 3.97 -12.47 17.63
CA ASN A 8 2.74 -13.00 18.27
C ASN A 8 1.89 -11.96 19.05
N GLY A 9 2.16 -10.66 18.86
CA GLY A 9 1.53 -9.57 19.61
C GLY A 9 0.38 -8.89 18.87
N LYS A 10 -0.29 -7.97 19.57
CA LYS A 10 -1.24 -7.02 18.98
C LYS A 10 -0.77 -5.61 19.26
N THR A 11 -0.87 -4.74 18.26
CA THR A 11 -0.54 -3.33 18.46
C THR A 11 -1.54 -2.42 17.75
N GLN A 12 -1.70 -1.23 18.29
CA GLN A 12 -2.44 -0.15 17.66
C GLN A 12 -1.57 1.10 17.71
N PHE A 13 -1.41 1.76 16.57
CA PHE A 13 -0.69 3.02 16.48
C PHE A 13 -1.54 4.10 15.85
N THR A 14 -1.38 5.31 16.38
CA THR A 14 -2.00 6.51 15.84
C THR A 14 -0.98 7.64 15.85
N PHE A 15 -0.77 8.27 14.70
CA PHE A 15 0.17 9.36 14.53
C PHE A 15 -0.56 10.69 14.34
N TYR A 16 -0.13 11.72 15.06
CA TYR A 16 -0.61 13.10 14.94
C TYR A 16 0.60 14.05 14.96
N ARG A 17 1.26 14.31 13.81
CA ARG A 17 2.38 15.28 13.75
C ARG A 17 2.44 16.03 12.42
N ASN A 18 2.86 17.31 12.51
CA ASN A 18 3.29 18.13 11.39
C ASN A 18 4.82 18.12 11.38
N THR A 19 5.44 17.18 10.68
CA THR A 19 6.90 17.13 10.48
C THR A 19 7.22 17.16 8.99
N PRO A 20 8.35 17.79 8.58
CA PRO A 20 8.73 17.85 7.17
C PRO A 20 9.05 16.47 6.59
N LEU A 21 9.65 15.58 7.39
CA LEU A 21 9.97 14.21 7.02
C LEU A 21 9.65 13.27 8.18
N PHE A 22 9.01 12.14 7.88
CA PHE A 22 8.79 11.07 8.85
C PHE A 22 9.13 9.70 8.26
N LEU A 23 9.87 8.91 9.05
CA LEU A 23 10.39 7.58 8.70
C LEU A 23 9.90 6.56 9.73
N TYR A 24 9.16 5.56 9.27
CA TYR A 24 8.65 4.47 10.10
C TYR A 24 8.89 3.10 9.44
N SER A 25 9.48 2.19 10.20
CA SER A 25 9.67 0.78 9.82
C SER A 25 8.94 -0.12 10.80
N GLN A 26 8.32 -1.19 10.31
CA GLN A 26 7.66 -2.18 11.16
C GLN A 26 7.77 -3.60 10.62
N GLU A 27 8.16 -4.52 11.50
CA GLU A 27 8.22 -5.96 11.22
C GLU A 27 7.18 -6.70 12.06
N ILE A 28 6.41 -7.58 11.42
CA ILE A 28 5.34 -8.34 12.06
C ILE A 28 5.50 -9.83 11.75
N SER A 29 5.75 -10.62 12.78
CA SER A 29 5.76 -12.09 12.72
C SER A 29 4.59 -12.66 13.54
N ASN A 30 3.64 -13.30 12.88
CA ASN A 30 2.43 -13.88 13.52
C ASN A 30 1.57 -12.89 14.34
N GLY A 31 1.85 -11.58 14.22
CA GLY A 31 1.19 -10.52 14.98
C GLY A 31 -0.01 -9.91 14.26
N LYS A 32 -0.69 -8.99 14.96
CA LYS A 32 -1.73 -8.14 14.37
C LYS A 32 -1.46 -6.67 14.66
N THR A 33 -1.52 -5.83 13.65
CA THR A 33 -1.36 -4.39 13.85
C THR A 33 -2.53 -3.65 13.24
N ARG A 34 -3.11 -2.71 14.00
CA ARG A 34 -3.99 -1.69 13.46
C ARG A 34 -3.23 -0.37 13.36
N CYS A 35 -3.04 0.12 12.14
CA CYS A 35 -2.46 1.44 11.91
C CYS A 35 -3.57 2.41 11.53
N LEU A 36 -3.70 3.52 12.26
CA LEU A 36 -4.57 4.65 11.94
C LEU A 36 -3.69 5.88 11.76
N GLN A 37 -3.55 6.39 10.54
CA GLN A 37 -2.73 7.57 10.27
C GLN A 37 -3.61 8.77 9.87
N CYS A 38 -3.45 9.92 10.54
CA CYS A 38 -4.11 11.18 10.19
C CYS A 38 -3.11 12.36 10.12
N ARG A 39 -3.26 13.20 9.07
CA ARG A 39 -2.73 14.60 8.87
C ARG A 39 -1.33 14.84 8.28
N SER A 40 -1.18 16.09 7.81
CA SER A 40 -0.26 16.68 6.82
C SER A 40 1.24 16.66 7.14
N GLU A 41 2.01 15.97 6.31
CA GLU A 41 3.48 16.03 6.28
C GLU A 41 3.89 16.29 4.83
N TRP A 42 5.03 16.91 4.63
CA TRP A 42 5.54 17.18 3.28
C TRP A 42 5.99 15.87 2.62
N GLU A 43 6.74 15.05 3.34
CA GLU A 43 7.19 13.73 2.89
C GLU A 43 7.02 12.67 4.00
N PHE A 44 6.45 11.52 3.66
CA PHE A 44 6.29 10.38 4.57
C PHE A 44 6.80 9.10 3.91
N LEU A 45 7.62 8.36 4.66
CA LEU A 45 8.27 7.12 4.27
C LEU A 45 7.88 6.00 5.25
N TYR A 46 7.21 4.98 4.73
CA TYR A 46 6.76 3.84 5.51
C TYR A 46 7.19 2.53 4.88
N SER A 47 7.90 1.71 5.66
CA SER A 47 8.27 0.35 5.29
C SER A 47 7.60 -0.64 6.25
N GLN A 48 7.05 -1.72 5.72
CA GLN A 48 6.46 -2.76 6.54
C GLN A 48 6.72 -4.16 5.99
N GLU A 49 7.19 -5.04 6.86
CA GLU A 49 7.39 -6.46 6.57
C GLU A 49 6.42 -7.30 7.39
N ILE A 50 5.71 -8.23 6.73
CA ILE A 50 4.71 -9.08 7.37
C ILE A 50 4.99 -10.55 7.04
N SER A 51 5.33 -11.32 8.06
CA SER A 51 5.41 -12.79 8.01
C SER A 51 4.26 -13.40 8.81
N ASN A 52 3.33 -14.09 8.15
CA ASN A 52 2.17 -14.75 8.78
C ASN A 52 1.24 -13.82 9.61
N GLY A 53 1.44 -12.50 9.55
CA GLY A 53 0.67 -11.51 10.31
C GLY A 53 -0.63 -11.06 9.63
N LYS A 54 -1.42 -10.26 10.35
CA LYS A 54 -2.61 -9.57 9.81
C LYS A 54 -2.61 -8.09 10.13
N THR A 55 -2.70 -7.25 9.10
CA THR A 55 -2.63 -5.80 9.30
C THR A 55 -3.78 -5.08 8.59
N PRO A 56 -4.81 -4.63 9.32
CA PRO A 56 -5.65 -3.53 8.87
C PRO A 56 -4.90 -2.19 8.99
N VAL A 57 -4.66 -1.56 7.85
CA VAL A 57 -4.06 -0.23 7.73
C VAL A 57 -5.16 0.71 7.23
N ALA A 58 -5.47 1.75 8.01
CA ALA A 58 -6.29 2.87 7.55
C ALA A 58 -5.41 4.13 7.47
N ILE A 59 -5.32 4.69 6.27
CA ILE A 59 -4.54 5.90 5.97
C ILE A 59 -5.52 6.99 5.56
N ASP A 60 -5.58 8.07 6.32
CA ASP A 60 -6.32 9.29 5.99
C ASP A 60 -5.34 10.48 5.95
N SER A 61 -4.98 10.95 4.75
CA SER A 61 -3.87 11.91 4.66
C SER A 61 -3.98 12.93 3.51
N CYS A 62 -3.62 14.19 3.83
CA CYS A 62 -3.29 15.24 2.85
C CYS A 62 -1.75 15.38 2.78
N LYS A 63 -1.08 14.97 1.71
CA LYS A 63 0.41 14.92 1.63
C LYS A 63 0.96 15.53 0.35
N VAL A 64 2.15 16.14 0.41
CA VAL A 64 2.83 16.57 -0.83
C VAL A 64 3.44 15.34 -1.52
N ARG A 65 4.16 14.49 -0.78
CA ARG A 65 4.67 13.19 -1.26
C ARG A 65 4.53 12.08 -0.22
N PHE A 66 4.21 10.88 -0.69
CA PHE A 66 4.11 9.70 0.14
C PHE A 66 4.78 8.51 -0.55
N LEU A 67 5.69 7.83 0.16
CA LEU A 67 6.34 6.61 -0.28
C LEU A 67 6.03 5.47 0.70
N TYR A 68 5.52 4.37 0.16
CA TYR A 68 5.15 3.19 0.93
C TYR A 68 5.71 1.93 0.28
N SER A 69 6.48 1.19 1.06
CA SER A 69 6.98 -0.15 0.71
C SER A 69 6.37 -1.18 1.64
N GLN A 70 5.92 -2.30 1.08
CA GLN A 70 5.40 -3.39 1.89
C GLN A 70 5.78 -4.75 1.32
N GLU A 71 6.33 -5.60 2.18
CA GLU A 71 6.65 -6.99 1.89
C GLU A 71 5.74 -7.92 2.70
N ILE A 72 5.11 -8.88 2.04
CA ILE A 72 4.17 -9.82 2.68
C ILE A 72 4.56 -11.26 2.33
N SER A 73 4.96 -12.02 3.35
CA SER A 73 5.15 -13.47 3.28
C SER A 73 4.06 -14.18 4.08
N ASN A 74 3.17 -14.93 3.41
CA ASN A 74 2.06 -15.67 4.04
C ASN A 74 1.07 -14.82 4.89
N GLY A 75 1.20 -13.50 4.87
CA GLY A 75 0.39 -12.56 5.64
C GLY A 75 -0.90 -12.14 4.95
N LYS A 76 -1.72 -11.37 5.67
CA LYS A 76 -2.92 -10.73 5.11
C LYS A 76 -2.97 -9.25 5.46
N THR A 77 -3.15 -8.40 4.46
CA THR A 77 -3.26 -6.96 4.65
C THR A 77 -4.59 -6.45 4.10
N LEU A 78 -5.28 -5.65 4.89
CA LEU A 78 -6.37 -4.81 4.42
C LEU A 78 -5.90 -3.37 4.49
N VAL A 79 -5.82 -2.69 3.36
CA VAL A 79 -5.44 -1.29 3.29
C VAL A 79 -6.65 -0.47 2.85
N VAL A 80 -7.14 0.39 3.73
CA VAL A 80 -8.17 1.39 3.43
C VAL A 80 -7.46 2.74 3.33
N LYS A 81 -7.49 3.38 2.15
CA LYS A 81 -6.78 4.63 1.90
C LYS A 81 -7.76 5.73 1.48
N ILE A 82 -7.70 6.86 2.16
CA ILE A 82 -8.27 8.12 1.72
C ILE A 82 -7.09 9.10 1.65
N VAL A 83 -6.61 9.38 0.45
CA VAL A 83 -5.38 10.18 0.28
C VAL A 83 -5.61 11.30 -0.73
N GLN A 84 -5.24 12.51 -0.33
CA GLN A 84 -5.17 13.69 -1.17
C GLN A 84 -3.71 14.16 -1.24
N GLY A 85 -3.10 14.22 -2.43
CA GLY A 85 -1.70 14.63 -2.49
C GLY A 85 -1.13 14.91 -3.88
N ILE A 86 0.10 15.41 -3.94
CA ILE A 86 0.74 15.78 -5.21
C ILE A 86 1.44 14.56 -5.84
N GLY A 87 2.12 13.74 -5.05
CA GLY A 87 2.81 12.54 -5.54
C GLY A 87 2.68 11.35 -4.60
N PHE A 88 2.44 10.16 -5.16
CA PHE A 88 2.36 8.93 -4.40
C PHE A 88 3.13 7.82 -5.12
N LEU A 89 4.04 7.16 -4.39
CA LEU A 89 4.76 5.99 -4.86
C LEU A 89 4.51 4.82 -3.91
N TYR A 90 4.09 3.69 -4.48
CA TYR A 90 3.77 2.49 -3.73
C TYR A 90 4.45 1.28 -4.37
N SER A 91 5.26 0.60 -3.57
CA SER A 91 5.87 -0.69 -3.92
C SER A 91 5.30 -1.76 -3.01
N GLN A 92 4.95 -2.91 -3.59
CA GLN A 92 4.48 -4.05 -2.82
C GLN A 92 4.97 -5.37 -3.38
N GLU A 93 5.56 -6.17 -2.52
CA GLU A 93 5.97 -7.55 -2.82
C GLU A 93 5.13 -8.53 -2.00
N ILE A 94 4.57 -9.54 -2.67
CA ILE A 94 3.69 -10.53 -2.03
C ILE A 94 4.16 -11.93 -2.37
N SER A 95 4.60 -12.69 -1.37
CA SER A 95 4.86 -14.12 -1.45
C SER A 95 3.82 -14.89 -0.64
N ASN A 96 2.96 -15.67 -1.30
CA ASN A 96 1.88 -16.46 -0.66
C ASN A 96 0.88 -15.65 0.20
N GLY A 97 0.96 -14.32 0.17
CA GLY A 97 0.13 -13.41 0.95
C GLY A 97 -1.18 -13.01 0.26
N LYS A 98 -2.01 -12.25 0.96
CA LYS A 98 -3.22 -11.65 0.40
C LYS A 98 -3.34 -10.19 0.77
N THR A 99 -3.59 -9.34 -0.21
CA THR A 99 -3.82 -7.91 -0.02
C THR A 99 -5.18 -7.51 -0.56
N MET A 100 -5.96 -6.82 0.25
CA MET A 100 -7.14 -6.08 -0.22
C MET A 100 -6.88 -4.58 -0.04
N ILE A 101 -6.97 -3.81 -1.13
CA ILE A 101 -6.82 -2.37 -1.15
C ILE A 101 -8.17 -1.76 -1.51
N VAL A 102 -8.67 -0.88 -0.65
CA VAL A 102 -9.83 -0.03 -0.93
C VAL A 102 -9.33 1.40 -0.85
N ASP A 103 -9.30 2.11 -1.97
CA ASP A 103 -8.71 3.44 -2.02
C ASP A 103 -9.60 4.47 -2.72
N SER A 104 -9.78 5.63 -2.08
CA SER A 104 -10.37 6.83 -2.67
C SER A 104 -9.27 7.89 -2.72
N THR A 105 -8.83 8.25 -3.92
CA THR A 105 -7.60 9.03 -4.04
C THR A 105 -7.66 10.18 -5.05
N TYR A 106 -7.09 11.31 -4.63
CA TYR A 106 -6.90 12.54 -5.38
C TYR A 106 -5.40 12.82 -5.48
N HIS A 107 -4.71 12.25 -6.47
CA HIS A 107 -3.26 12.38 -6.61
C HIS A 107 -2.83 12.96 -7.93
N HIS A 108 -2.06 14.05 -7.96
CA HIS A 108 -1.56 14.62 -9.23
C HIS A 108 -0.65 13.68 -10.03
N VAL A 109 0.11 12.82 -9.35
CA VAL A 109 0.92 11.75 -9.95
C VAL A 109 0.87 10.53 -9.04
N PHE A 110 0.61 9.36 -9.62
CA PHE A 110 0.63 8.09 -8.89
C PHE A 110 1.48 7.05 -9.61
N LEU A 111 2.41 6.46 -8.89
CA LEU A 111 3.29 5.38 -9.33
C LEU A 111 3.05 4.14 -8.48
N TYR A 112 2.83 3.01 -9.12
CA TYR A 112 2.59 1.74 -8.45
C TYR A 112 3.42 0.64 -9.08
N SER A 113 4.19 -0.04 -8.24
CA SER A 113 4.89 -1.26 -8.58
C SER A 113 4.39 -2.39 -7.70
N GLN A 114 4.14 -3.55 -8.29
CA GLN A 114 3.71 -4.71 -7.53
C GLN A 114 4.28 -6.01 -8.11
N GLU A 115 4.89 -6.79 -7.23
CA GLU A 115 5.37 -8.14 -7.54
C GLU A 115 4.60 -9.16 -6.71
N ILE A 116 4.08 -10.20 -7.36
CA ILE A 116 3.27 -11.23 -6.71
C ILE A 116 3.81 -12.61 -7.07
N SER A 117 4.27 -13.35 -6.07
CA SER A 117 4.59 -14.77 -6.15
C SER A 117 3.60 -15.59 -5.35
N ASN A 118 2.75 -16.41 -6.00
CA ASN A 118 1.71 -17.24 -5.36
C ASN A 118 0.69 -16.47 -4.48
N GLY A 119 0.69 -15.14 -4.54
CA GLY A 119 -0.15 -14.26 -3.74
C GLY A 119 -1.44 -13.85 -4.43
N LYS A 120 -2.27 -13.07 -3.73
CA LYS A 120 -3.49 -12.49 -4.29
C LYS A 120 -3.66 -11.03 -3.92
N THR A 121 -4.02 -10.19 -4.89
CA THR A 121 -4.35 -8.78 -4.68
C THR A 121 -5.75 -8.48 -5.21
N GLN A 122 -6.57 -7.84 -4.40
CA GLN A 122 -7.82 -7.22 -4.84
C GLN A 122 -7.74 -5.73 -4.57
N ARG A 123 -7.97 -4.91 -5.59
CA ARG A 123 -7.98 -3.45 -5.47
C ARG A 123 -9.30 -2.87 -5.97
N GLN A 124 -9.91 -2.02 -5.16
CA GLN A 124 -11.07 -1.22 -5.52
C GLN A 124 -10.72 0.25 -5.37
N THR A 125 -10.80 1.00 -6.46
CA THR A 125 -10.36 2.40 -6.49
C THR A 125 -11.42 3.34 -7.06
N ASP A 126 -11.65 4.44 -6.37
CA ASP A 126 -12.34 5.61 -6.91
C ASP A 126 -11.30 6.68 -7.28
N LEU A 127 -11.07 6.90 -8.59
CA LEU A 127 -10.03 7.81 -9.10
C LEU A 127 -10.62 9.06 -9.74
N GLN A 128 -10.09 10.22 -9.35
CA GLN A 128 -10.36 11.50 -10.01
C GLN A 128 -9.10 11.99 -10.76
N GLU A 129 -9.26 12.22 -12.06
CA GLU A 129 -8.42 12.84 -13.11
C GLU A 129 -6.94 13.21 -12.86
N TYR A 130 -6.02 12.23 -12.86
CA TYR A 130 -4.56 12.47 -12.92
C TYR A 130 -3.68 11.36 -13.52
N PRO A 131 -2.50 11.69 -14.10
CA PRO A 131 -1.55 10.72 -14.63
C PRO A 131 -1.17 9.59 -13.67
N PHE A 132 -1.16 8.36 -14.19
CA PHE A 132 -0.90 7.15 -13.41
C PHE A 132 0.02 6.19 -14.18
N LEU A 133 1.08 5.71 -13.53
CA LEU A 133 1.92 4.62 -14.04
C LEU A 133 1.75 3.39 -13.14
N TYR A 134 1.60 2.23 -13.76
CA TYR A 134 1.51 0.95 -13.06
C TYR A 134 2.35 -0.11 -13.73
N SER A 135 3.23 -0.70 -12.93
CA SER A 135 4.01 -1.87 -13.28
C SER A 135 3.59 -3.03 -12.40
N GLN A 136 3.40 -4.20 -12.99
CA GLN A 136 3.05 -5.39 -12.24
C GLN A 136 3.69 -6.65 -12.79
N GLU A 137 4.30 -7.44 -11.91
CA GLU A 137 4.82 -8.75 -12.21
C GLU A 137 4.09 -9.81 -11.38
N ILE A 138 3.62 -10.88 -12.04
CA ILE A 138 2.84 -11.94 -11.39
C ILE A 138 3.43 -13.30 -11.74
N SER A 139 3.95 -14.00 -10.75
CA SER A 139 4.34 -15.41 -10.81
C SER A 139 3.34 -16.26 -10.01
N ASN A 140 2.53 -17.09 -10.65
CA ASN A 140 1.52 -17.96 -10.01
C ASN A 140 0.48 -17.23 -9.10
N GLY A 141 0.39 -15.91 -9.20
CA GLY A 141 -0.48 -15.06 -8.39
C GLY A 141 -1.80 -14.70 -9.06
N LYS A 142 -2.64 -13.93 -8.37
CA LYS A 142 -3.86 -13.36 -8.95
C LYS A 142 -4.07 -11.90 -8.55
N THR A 143 -4.47 -11.07 -9.50
CA THR A 143 -4.89 -9.69 -9.24
C THR A 143 -6.31 -9.47 -9.72
N VAL A 144 -7.08 -8.63 -9.03
CA VAL A 144 -8.39 -8.13 -9.49
C VAL A 144 -8.42 -6.62 -9.25
N HIS A 145 -8.65 -5.82 -10.29
CA HIS A 145 -8.79 -4.37 -10.19
C HIS A 145 -10.22 -3.94 -10.55
N ARG A 146 -10.86 -3.15 -9.69
CA ARG A 146 -12.15 -2.51 -9.95
C ARG A 146 -11.98 -1.00 -9.79
N ALA A 147 -12.22 -0.24 -10.85
CA ALA A 147 -12.09 1.21 -10.84
C ALA A 147 -13.39 1.91 -11.27
N CYS A 148 -13.79 2.95 -10.52
CA CYS A 148 -14.76 3.94 -10.96
C CYS A 148 -13.98 5.22 -11.38
N ARG A 149 -14.09 5.65 -12.64
CA ARG A 149 -13.23 6.70 -13.24
C ARG A 149 -13.99 7.89 -13.84
N THR A 150 -13.34 9.07 -13.72
CA THR A 150 -13.34 10.17 -14.71
C THR A 150 -11.86 10.51 -15.04
N ARG A 151 -11.54 11.14 -16.19
CA ARG A 151 -10.38 10.85 -17.09
C ARG A 151 -8.95 11.17 -16.60
N SER A 152 -8.01 10.26 -16.90
CA SER A 152 -6.56 10.56 -16.89
C SER A 152 -5.70 9.72 -17.84
N LEU A 153 -4.50 10.24 -18.18
CA LEU A 153 -3.41 9.56 -18.89
C LEU A 153 -2.89 8.36 -18.05
N PHE A 154 -2.81 7.19 -18.66
CA PHE A 154 -2.49 5.94 -17.94
C PHE A 154 -1.48 5.13 -18.76
N LEU A 155 -0.34 4.80 -18.15
CA LEU A 155 0.60 3.82 -18.70
C LEU A 155 0.63 2.59 -17.81
N TYR A 156 0.64 1.43 -18.45
CA TYR A 156 0.49 0.14 -17.82
C TYR A 156 1.49 -0.84 -18.40
N SER A 157 2.31 -1.43 -17.54
CA SER A 157 3.21 -2.53 -17.86
C SER A 157 2.82 -3.74 -17.01
N GLN A 158 2.72 -4.90 -17.63
CA GLN A 158 2.36 -6.14 -16.93
C GLN A 158 3.11 -7.34 -17.50
N GLU A 159 3.73 -8.10 -16.60
CA GLU A 159 4.35 -9.39 -16.89
C GLU A 159 3.67 -10.49 -16.06
N ILE A 160 3.27 -11.59 -16.70
CA ILE A 160 2.58 -12.71 -16.05
C ILE A 160 3.26 -14.02 -16.42
N SER A 161 3.76 -14.71 -15.41
CA SER A 161 4.22 -16.10 -15.48
C SER A 161 3.27 -16.97 -14.65
N ASN A 162 2.43 -17.77 -15.31
CA ASN A 162 1.46 -18.68 -14.66
C ASN A 162 0.44 -18.02 -13.68
N GLY A 163 0.30 -16.69 -13.71
CA GLY A 163 -0.68 -15.92 -12.93
C GLY A 163 -1.98 -15.60 -13.67
N LYS A 164 -2.90 -14.85 -13.03
CA LYS A 164 -4.14 -14.34 -13.65
C LYS A 164 -4.45 -12.91 -13.22
N THR A 165 -5.10 -12.12 -14.07
CA THR A 165 -5.61 -10.78 -13.78
C THR A 165 -7.10 -10.64 -14.06
#